data_AF-A0A2A2IF54-F1
#
_entry.id   AF-A0A2A2IF54-F1
#
_cell.length_a   1.000
_cell.length_b   1.000
_cell.length_c   1.000
_cell.angle_alpha   90.00
_cell.angle_beta   90.00
_cell.angle_gamma   90.00
#
_symmetry.space_group_name_H-M   'P 1'
#
loop_
_entity.id
_entity.type
_entity.pdbx_description
1 polymer ?
#
loop_
_entity_poly.entity_id
_entity_poly.type
_entity_poly.pdbx_seq_one_letter_code
_entity_poly.pdbx_strand_id
1 'polypeptide(L)' 'MLIMNHRRMRDEKMAQLKEGRTAYAETHELIRLIKRDIEREHLHVYFDDTKTGCWFIPMSDKKSS' A
#
# COMPACT_ATOMS: atom_id res chain seq x y z
N MET A 1 -7.83 -22.03 -1.15
CA MET A 1 -7.85 -21.18 -2.36
C MET A 1 -8.20 -19.75 -1.93
N LEU A 2 -7.21 -18.84 -1.86
CA LEU A 2 -7.37 -17.47 -1.31
C LEU A 2 -6.82 -16.37 -2.24
N ILE A 3 -6.45 -16.72 -3.48
CA ILE A 3 -5.82 -15.80 -4.44
C ILE A 3 -6.78 -14.66 -4.86
N MET A 4 -8.09 -14.90 -4.87
CA MET A 4 -9.07 -13.84 -5.16
C MET A 4 -9.13 -12.76 -4.07
N ASN A 5 -8.83 -13.10 -2.80
CA ASN A 5 -8.94 -12.14 -1.71
C ASN A 5 -7.80 -11.11 -1.75
N HIS A 6 -6.57 -11.52 -2.10
CA HIS A 6 -5.42 -10.62 -2.11
C HIS A 6 -5.52 -9.49 -3.13
N ARG A 7 -6.13 -9.72 -4.31
CA ARG A 7 -6.34 -8.65 -5.30
C ARG A 7 -7.33 -7.61 -4.80
N ARG A 8 -8.44 -8.05 -4.21
CA ARG A 8 -9.44 -7.14 -3.63
C ARG A 8 -8.89 -6.36 -2.45
N MET A 9 -8.17 -7.04 -1.54
CA MET A 9 -7.48 -6.39 -0.43
C MET A 9 -6.46 -5.37 -0.91
N ARG A 10 -5.66 -5.70 -1.94
CA ARG A 10 -4.74 -4.74 -2.57
C ARG A 10 -5.50 -3.53 -3.09
N ASP A 11 -6.60 -3.73 -3.83
CA ASP A 11 -7.37 -2.64 -4.43
C ASP A 11 -7.94 -1.71 -3.35
N GLU A 12 -8.47 -2.27 -2.26
CA GLU A 12 -8.94 -1.51 -1.10
C GLU A 12 -7.80 -0.73 -0.42
N LYS A 13 -6.63 -1.33 -0.23
CA LYS A 13 -5.46 -0.64 0.35
C LYS A 13 -4.92 0.46 -0.57
N MET A 14 -4.88 0.21 -1.88
CA MET A 14 -4.49 1.22 -2.87
C MET A 14 -5.46 2.39 -2.89
N ALA A 15 -6.77 2.15 -2.78
CA ALA A 15 -7.76 3.23 -2.66
C ALA A 15 -7.50 4.08 -1.40
N GLN A 16 -7.22 3.44 -0.25
CA GLN A 16 -6.85 4.16 0.99
C GLN A 16 -5.62 5.03 0.79
N LEU A 17 -4.57 4.50 0.14
CA LEU A 17 -3.34 5.25 -0.10
C LEU A 17 -3.56 6.46 -1.01
N LYS A 18 -4.41 6.35 -2.04
CA LYS A 18 -4.78 7.46 -2.91
C LYS A 18 -5.61 8.54 -2.20
N GLU A 19 -6.39 8.15 -1.19
CA GLU A 19 -7.10 9.08 -0.30
C GLU A 19 -6.18 9.77 0.73
N GLY A 20 -4.88 9.42 0.76
CA GLY A 20 -3.93 9.93 1.76
C GLY A 20 -4.03 9.23 3.11
N ARG A 21 -4.64 8.04 3.18
CA ARG A 21 -4.72 7.21 4.39
C ARG A 21 -3.62 6.15 4.40
N THR A 22 -3.17 5.78 5.60
CA THR A 22 -2.19 4.70 5.76
C THR A 22 -2.83 3.33 5.52
N ALA A 23 -2.05 2.40 5.01
CA ALA A 23 -2.47 1.02 4.78
C ALA A 23 -1.46 0.05 5.42
N TYR A 24 -1.93 -1.11 5.87
CA TYR A 24 -1.09 -2.18 6.42
C TYR A 24 -1.34 -3.48 5.66
N ALA A 25 -0.27 -4.26 5.44
CA ALA A 25 -0.34 -5.58 4.86
C ALA A 25 0.52 -6.57 5.65
N GLU A 26 -0.07 -7.72 5.98
CA GLU A 26 0.55 -8.75 6.83
C GLU A 26 1.36 -9.78 6.03
N THR A 27 0.93 -10.08 4.80
CA THR A 27 1.53 -11.17 4.02
C THR A 27 2.49 -10.63 2.98
N HIS A 28 3.61 -11.34 2.79
CA HIS A 28 4.61 -11.02 1.78
C HIS A 28 4.01 -10.85 0.37
N GLU A 29 3.03 -11.69 0.02
CA GLU A 29 2.40 -11.59 -1.30
C GLU A 29 1.53 -10.33 -1.44
N LEU A 30 0.79 -9.93 -0.40
CA LEU A 30 0.02 -8.69 -0.42
C LEU A 30 0.95 -7.47 -0.45
N ILE A 31 2.03 -7.49 0.33
CA ILE A 31 3.06 -6.44 0.33
C ILE A 31 3.67 -6.29 -1.06
N ARG A 32 4.07 -7.40 -1.69
CA ARG A 32 4.64 -7.42 -3.04
C ARG A 32 3.68 -6.85 -4.08
N LEU A 33 2.40 -7.20 -4.00
CA LEU A 33 1.36 -6.70 -4.91
C LEU A 33 1.11 -5.20 -4.74
N ILE A 34 1.07 -4.71 -3.49
CA ILE A 34 0.87 -3.28 -3.20
C ILE A 34 2.11 -2.48 -3.64
N LYS A 35 3.34 -2.91 -3.30
CA LYS A 35 4.59 -2.24 -3.72
C LYS A 35 4.65 -2.07 -5.25
N ARG A 36 4.36 -3.13 -6.00
CA ARG A 36 4.34 -3.08 -7.48
C ARG A 36 3.32 -2.09 -8.02
N ASP A 37 2.15 -2.00 -7.41
CA ASP A 37 1.09 -1.11 -7.89
C ASP A 37 1.37 0.36 -7.50
N ILE A 38 2.00 0.62 -6.34
CA ILE A 38 2.52 1.94 -5.94
C ILE A 38 3.58 2.43 -6.93
N GLU A 39 4.53 1.57 -7.30
CA GLU A 39 5.56 1.87 -8.30
C GLU A 39 4.95 2.18 -9.68
N ARG A 40 3.98 1.37 -10.11
CA ARG A 40 3.27 1.56 -11.39
C ARG A 40 2.50 2.88 -11.45
N GLU A 41 1.93 3.30 -10.32
CA GLU A 41 1.14 4.54 -10.23
C GLU A 41 1.98 5.76 -9.81
N HIS A 42 3.30 5.58 -9.60
CA HIS A 42 4.21 6.62 -9.13
C HIS A 42 3.71 7.34 -7.86
N LEU A 43 3.07 6.60 -6.95
CA LEU A 43 2.59 7.17 -5.69
C LEU A 43 3.77 7.39 -4.73
N HIS A 44 3.85 8.58 -4.13
CA HIS A 44 4.83 8.88 -3.11
C HIS A 44 4.38 8.27 -1.77
N VAL A 45 4.92 7.10 -1.42
CA VAL A 45 4.55 6.34 -0.23
C VAL A 45 5.83 5.90 0.49
N TYR A 46 5.88 6.15 1.79
CA TYR A 46 6.91 5.60 2.67
C TYR A 46 6.54 4.17 3.10
N PHE A 47 7.51 3.27 3.00
CA PHE A 47 7.37 1.87 3.41
C PHE A 47 8.06 1.65 4.76
N ASP A 48 7.31 1.17 5.75
CA ASP A 48 7.84 0.76 7.04
C ASP A 48 7.64 -0.76 7.21
N ASP A 49 8.70 -1.50 6.91
CA ASP A 49 8.73 -2.96 7.00
C ASP A 49 8.98 -3.41 8.45
N THR A 50 8.08 -4.25 8.96
CA THR A 50 8.12 -4.83 10.31
C THR A 50 8.25 -6.35 10.25
N LYS A 51 8.50 -7.00 11.40
CA LYS A 51 8.59 -8.46 11.47
C LYS A 51 7.29 -9.19 11.08
N THR A 52 6.15 -8.51 11.13
CA THR A 52 4.81 -9.08 10.93
C THR A 52 4.09 -8.57 9.67
N GLY A 53 4.70 -7.64 8.93
CA GLY A 53 4.05 -6.99 7.79
C GLY A 53 4.71 -5.68 7.41
N CYS A 54 4.04 -4.89 6.55
CA CYS A 54 4.53 -3.60 6.07
C CYS A 54 3.45 -2.54 6.19
N TRP A 55 3.82 -1.37 6.71
CA TRP A 55 3.02 -0.15 6.68
C TRP A 55 3.35 0.67 5.43
N PHE A 56 2.30 1.18 4.81
CA PHE A 56 2.32 2.05 3.66
C PHE A 56 1.76 3.40 4.07
N ILE A 57 2.62 4.42 4.11
CA ILE A 57 2.29 5.74 4.62
C ILE A 57 2.39 6.74 3.47
N PRO A 58 1.25 7.25 2.95
CA PRO A 58 1.28 8.15 1.82
C PRO A 58 1.91 9.49 2.22
N MET A 59 2.95 9.86 1.48
CA MET A 59 3.63 11.13 1.63
C MET A 59 2.87 12.11 0.76
N SER A 60 2.00 12.91 1.38
CA SER A 60 1.28 13.94 0.66
C SER A 60 2.29 14.97 0.12
N ASP A 61 2.42 15.08 -1.20
CA ASP A 61 3.16 16.18 -1.84
C ASP A 61 2.44 17.54 -1.68
N LYS A 62 1.41 17.61 -0.83
CA LYS A 62 0.90 18.87 -0.32
C LYS A 62 1.97 19.50 0.56
N LYS A 63 2.95 20.14 -0.08
CA LYS A 63 3.48 21.40 0.41
C LYS A 63 2.25 22.29 0.65
N SER A 64 1.80 22.33 1.89
CA SER A 64 1.08 23.48 2.41
C SER A 64 1.96 24.69 2.07
N SER A 65 1.59 25.41 1.01
CA SER A 65 2.17 26.73 0.73
C SER A 65 1.56 27.74 1.68
#